data_AF-A0A7R9IQ82-F1
#
_entry.id   AF-A0A7R9IQ82-F1
#
_cell.length_a   1.000
_cell.length_b   1.000
_cell.length_c   1.000
_cell.angle_alpha   90.00
_cell.angle_beta   90.00
_cell.angle_gamma   90.00
#
_symmetry.space_group_name_H-M   'P 1'
#
loop_
_entity.id
_entity.type
_entity.pdbx_description
1 polymer ?
#
loop_
_entity_poly.entity_id
_entity_poly.type
_entity_poly.pdbx_seq_one_letter_code
_entity_poly.pdbx_strand_id
1 'polypeptide(L)' 'MSIPVVSTMKDPLCGWINNIYGTVGAFVGFYLGLIKSGLIDGNKKQDFIPADLCINSLIAAAYDRATSCINYERSTVRMD' A
#
# COMPACT_ATOMS: atom_id res chain seq x y z
N MET A 1 -1.69 7.08 15.38
CA MET A 1 -1.06 5.81 14.94
C MET A 1 -0.95 5.88 13.44
N SER A 2 0.27 5.99 12.91
CA SER A 2 0.50 6.15 11.46
C SER A 2 1.04 4.83 10.91
N ILE A 3 0.43 4.32 9.85
CA ILE A 3 0.86 3.09 9.19
C ILE A 3 1.94 3.47 8.16
N PRO A 4 3.17 2.95 8.29
CA PRO A 4 4.22 3.21 7.32
C PRO A 4 3.95 2.53 5.98
N VAL A 5 4.27 3.24 4.89
CA VAL A 5 4.24 2.70 3.53
C VAL A 5 5.59 2.06 3.22
N VAL A 6 5.58 0.82 2.74
CA VAL A 6 6.78 0.03 2.43
C VAL A 6 6.95 -0.17 0.92
N SER A 7 8.03 -0.84 0.53
CA SER A 7 8.36 -1.11 -0.87
C SER A 7 7.19 -1.75 -1.63
N THR A 8 7.16 -1.50 -2.92
CA THR A 8 6.19 -2.11 -3.83
C THR A 8 6.33 -3.64 -3.83
N MET A 9 5.20 -4.32 -3.83
CA MET A 9 5.16 -5.79 -3.89
C MET A 9 5.39 -6.28 -5.33
N LYS A 10 4.83 -5.58 -6.32
CA LYS A 10 4.93 -5.99 -7.73
C LYS A 10 5.15 -4.83 -8.71
N ASP A 11 4.30 -3.81 -8.66
CA ASP A 11 4.27 -2.73 -9.66
C ASP A 11 4.77 -1.40 -9.07
N PRO A 12 5.43 -0.50 -9.82
CA PRO A 12 5.90 -0.65 -11.21
C PRO A 12 7.18 -1.49 -11.33
N LEU A 13 7.89 -1.72 -10.23
CA LEU A 13 9.05 -2.60 -10.15
C LEU A 13 9.08 -3.22 -8.74
N CYS A 14 9.26 -4.54 -8.64
CA CYS A 14 9.25 -5.24 -7.36
C CYS A 14 10.37 -4.75 -6.44
N GLY A 15 10.05 -4.47 -5.17
CA GLY A 15 11.00 -3.99 -4.18
C GLY A 15 11.41 -2.52 -4.36
N TRP A 16 10.77 -1.79 -5.28
CA TRP A 16 11.04 -0.36 -5.44
C TRP A 16 10.60 0.42 -4.19
N ILE A 17 11.44 1.36 -3.77
CA ILE A 17 11.20 2.17 -2.59
C ILE A 17 11.74 3.58 -2.79
N ASN A 18 10.96 4.56 -2.31
CA ASN A 18 11.34 5.98 -2.34
C ASN A 18 11.88 6.49 -1.00
N ASN A 19 11.76 5.71 0.08
CA ASN A 19 12.11 6.14 1.42
C ASN A 19 12.69 4.99 2.25
N ILE A 20 13.96 5.10 2.61
CA ILE A 20 14.66 4.17 3.52
C ILE A 20 14.66 4.66 4.98
N TYR A 21 14.18 5.86 5.25
CA TYR A 21 14.08 6.41 6.59
C TYR A 21 12.94 5.73 7.36
N GLY A 22 13.28 4.74 8.19
CA GLY A 22 12.34 4.04 9.06
C GLY A 22 12.53 2.53 9.06
N THR A 23 11.40 1.80 9.09
CA THR A 23 11.37 0.33 9.20
C THR A 23 12.11 -0.35 8.04
N VAL A 24 12.00 0.17 6.82
CA VAL A 24 12.69 -0.42 5.67
C VAL A 24 14.21 -0.23 5.77
N GLY A 25 14.70 0.93 6.21
CA GLY A 25 16.13 1.12 6.48
C GLY A 25 16.67 0.18 7.57
N ALA A 26 15.86 -0.11 8.59
CA ALA A 26 16.21 -1.11 9.59
C ALA A 26 16.33 -2.51 8.97
N PHE A 27 15.36 -2.94 8.13
CA PHE A 27 15.45 -4.20 7.41
C PHE A 27 16.65 -4.28 6.45
N VAL A 28 16.96 -3.20 5.74
CA VAL A 28 18.17 -3.11 4.91
C VAL A 28 19.43 -3.24 5.78
N GLY A 29 19.46 -2.60 6.95
CA GLY A 29 20.55 -2.72 7.92
C GLY A 29 20.72 -4.15 8.46
N PHE A 30 19.63 -4.86 8.73
CA PHE A 30 19.67 -6.29 9.07
C PHE A 30 20.21 -7.13 7.91
N TYR A 31 19.73 -6.87 6.69
CA TYR A 31 20.12 -7.61 5.49
C TYR A 31 21.61 -7.41 5.13
N LEU A 32 22.13 -6.20 5.31
CA LEU A 32 23.55 -5.89 5.13
C LEU A 32 24.43 -6.36 6.31
N GLY A 33 23.84 -6.88 7.40
CA GLY A 33 24.57 -7.29 8.60
C GLY A 33 25.08 -6.13 9.46
N LEU A 34 24.65 -4.90 9.20
CA LEU A 34 24.96 -3.72 10.01
C LEU A 34 24.22 -3.75 11.34
N ILE A 35 22.99 -4.28 11.34
CA ILE A 35 22.20 -4.48 12.55
C ILE A 35 22.21 -5.97 12.89
N LYS A 36 22.73 -6.31 14.08
CA LYS A 36 22.96 -7.70 14.51
C LYS A 36 21.74 -8.37 15.16
N SER A 37 20.91 -7.58 15.85
CA SER A 37 19.70 -8.07 16.51
C SER A 37 18.69 -6.94 16.68
N GLY A 38 17.40 -7.29 16.69
CA GLY A 38 16.30 -6.38 16.94
C GLY A 38 15.43 -6.90 18.08
N LEU A 39 15.01 -6.01 18.98
CA LEU A 39 14.04 -6.34 20.02
C LEU A 39 12.64 -6.27 19.42
N ILE A 40 12.15 -7.39 18.87
CA ILE A 40 10.86 -7.48 18.21
C ILE A 40 9.99 -8.50 18.95
N ASP A 41 8.78 -8.08 19.30
CA ASP A 41 7.77 -8.98 19.86
C ASP A 41 7.08 -9.74 18.71
N GLY A 42 7.44 -11.01 18.54
CA GLY A 42 6.91 -11.87 17.47
C GLY A 42 5.42 -12.18 17.58
N ASN A 43 4.77 -11.87 18.71
CA ASN A 43 3.32 -12.04 18.87
C ASN A 43 2.53 -10.83 18.33
N LYS A 44 3.20 -9.72 18.01
CA LYS A 44 2.54 -8.51 17.50
C LYS A 44 2.48 -8.53 15.98
N LYS A 45 1.29 -8.22 15.46
CA LYS A 45 1.12 -7.94 14.04
C LYS A 45 1.77 -6.60 13.73
N GLN A 46 2.48 -6.59 12.61
CA GLN A 46 3.31 -5.49 12.19
C GLN A 46 2.51 -4.83 11.03
N ASP A 47 2.12 -3.57 11.21
CA ASP A 47 1.25 -2.84 10.26
C ASP A 47 2.09 -2.16 9.16
N PHE A 48 2.22 -2.79 7.99
CA PHE A 48 2.76 -2.15 6.77
C PHE A 48 1.73 -2.21 5.66
N ILE A 49 1.76 -1.19 4.82
CA ILE A 49 1.05 -1.21 3.55
C ILE A 49 2.06 -1.01 2.42
N PRO A 50 2.12 -1.92 1.43
CA PRO A 50 3.00 -1.72 0.28
C PRO A 50 2.44 -0.60 -0.61
N ALA A 51 3.34 0.19 -1.21
CA ALA A 51 2.98 1.41 -1.93
C ALA A 51 2.05 1.16 -3.14
N ASP A 52 2.23 0.03 -3.82
CA ASP A 52 1.42 -0.38 -4.97
C ASP A 52 -0.03 -0.70 -4.59
N LEU A 53 -0.26 -1.26 -3.40
CA LEU A 53 -1.61 -1.49 -2.90
C LEU A 53 -2.36 -0.18 -2.67
N CYS A 54 -1.70 0.86 -2.16
CA CYS A 54 -2.30 2.19 -2.02
C CYS A 54 -2.75 2.75 -3.37
N ILE A 55 -1.87 2.68 -4.37
CA ILE A 55 -2.12 3.23 -5.70
C ILE A 55 -3.24 2.46 -6.40
N ASN A 56 -3.20 1.13 -6.37
CA ASN A 56 -4.23 0.29 -6.98
C ASN A 56 -5.59 0.49 -6.33
N SER A 57 -5.64 0.65 -5.00
CA SER A 57 -6.88 0.92 -4.27
C SER A 57 -7.45 2.31 -4.62
N LEU A 58 -6.59 3.31 -4.79
CA LEU A 58 -7.00 4.65 -5.19
C LEU A 58 -7.60 4.66 -6.60
N ILE A 59 -6.96 3.97 -7.54
CA ILE A 59 -7.46 3.83 -8.92
C ILE A 59 -8.81 3.09 -8.92
N ALA A 60 -8.92 2.00 -8.16
CA ALA A 60 -10.17 1.25 -8.04
C ALA A 60 -11.30 2.10 -7.45
N ALA A 61 -11.03 2.90 -6.42
CA ALA A 61 -12.01 3.81 -5.82
C ALA A 61 -12.46 4.91 -6.80
N ALA A 62 -11.53 5.47 -7.57
CA ALA A 62 -11.84 6.46 -8.60
C ALA A 62 -12.71 5.87 -9.72
N TYR A 63 -12.37 4.66 -10.17
CA TYR A 63 -13.16 3.91 -11.16
C TYR A 63 -14.57 3.65 -10.63
N ASP A 64 -14.69 3.09 -9.44
CA ASP A 64 -15.98 2.78 -8.81
C ASP A 64 -16.87 4.02 -8.72
N ARG A 65 -16.30 5.16 -8.31
CA ARG A 65 -17.03 6.43 -8.31
C ARG A 65 -17.49 6.87 -9.69
N ALA A 66 -16.64 6.75 -10.70
CA ALA A 66 -17.00 7.12 -12.07
C ALA A 66 -18.12 6.23 -12.64
N THR A 67 -18.02 4.91 -12.46
CA THR A 67 -19.07 3.97 -12.92
C THR A 67 -20.36 4.07 -12.13
N SER A 68 -20.29 4.33 -10.83
CA SER A 68 -21.49 4.47 -9.99
C SER A 68 -22.37 5.62 -10.45
N CYS A 69 -21.78 6.77 -10.83
CA CYS A 69 -22.52 7.90 -11.37
C CYS A 69 -23.18 7.57 -12.72
N ILE A 70 -22.44 6.93 -13.63
CA ILE A 70 -22.96 6.53 -14.95
C ILE A 70 -24.10 5.51 -14.80
N ASN A 71 -23.96 4.55 -13.91
CA ASN A 71 -24.98 3.54 -13.65
C ASN A 71 -26.25 4.18 -13.05
N TYR A 72 -26.09 5.18 -12.19
CA TYR A 72 -27.21 5.94 -11.61
C TYR A 72 -27.99 6.74 -12.67
N GLU A 73 -27.30 7.45 -13.56
CA GLU A 73 -27.93 8.16 -14.68
C GLU A 73 -28.67 7.18 -15.60
N ARG A 74 -28.05 6.05 -15.91
CA ARG A 74 -28.64 5.01 -16.77
C ARG A 74 -29.85 4.32 -16.13
N SER A 75 -29.93 4.20 -14.80
CA SER A 75 -31.12 3.68 -14.13
C SER A 75 -32.28 4.67 -14.15
N THR A 76 -32.00 5.97 -14.05
CA THR A 76 -33.04 7.02 -14.07
C THR A 76 -33.71 7.13 -15.45
N VAL A 77 -32.93 7.04 -16.54
CA VAL A 77 -33.39 7.13 -17.95
C VAL A 77 -34.08 5.84 -18.45
N ARG A 78 -34.23 4.81 -17.60
CA ARG A 78 -34.98 3.59 -17.94
C ARG A 78 -36.31 3.49 -17.18
N MET A 79 -36.60 4.45 -16.32
CA MET A 79 -37.79 4.48 -15.47
C MET A 79 -38.89 5.38 -16.06
N ASP A 80 -38.59 6.06 -17.15
CA ASP A 80 -39.43 6.90 -18.01
C ASP A 80 -39.89 6.18 -19.28
#